data_AF-A0A7C3BMV9-F1
#
_entry.id   AF-A0A7C3BMV9-F1
#
_cell.length_a   1.000
_cell.length_b   1.000
_cell.length_c   1.000
_cell.angle_alpha   90.00
_cell.angle_beta   90.00
_cell.angle_gamma   90.00
#
_symmetry.space_group_name_H-M   'P 1'
#
loop_
_entity.id
_entity.type
_entity.pdbx_description
1 polymer ?
#
loop_
_entity_poly.entity_id
_entity_poly.type
_entity_poly.pdbx_seq_one_letter_code
_entity_poly.pdbx_strand_id
1 'polypeptide(L)'
;VTNQLVNNLNLIVTAPDGSTSYLGNHFSNGWTTTGGSADTVNNVENVYIQNPVSGTWTIEVDAVNVPQGPQPYALVIDGAASSTSPPPPNYIYLPLVLKTSGSTGPQAGFWEDTFDEFYVTPDQAYVDDFATHIYVPSCNKYFTITHLPQESISSNSFSFSGAFYASGIFDSNTTASGTDGLDHLDLTYFGCGYVSGGPWSWDATWQNTSQPTHFNTASVVEPNSAQQLPPSASGRHVVVTPLSK
;
A
#
# COMPACT_ATOMS: atom_id res chain seq x y z
N VAL A 1 27.14 -26.69 0.15
CA VAL A 1 26.57 -25.56 0.92
C VAL A 1 25.07 -25.72 0.86
N THR A 2 24.37 -25.89 1.98
CA THR A 2 22.91 -26.00 1.98
C THR A 2 22.34 -24.63 1.59
N ASN A 3 21.52 -24.59 0.53
CA ASN A 3 20.84 -23.37 0.12
C ASN A 3 19.94 -22.91 1.28
N GLN A 4 20.19 -21.70 1.79
CA GLN A 4 19.42 -21.13 2.90
C GLN A 4 18.18 -20.38 2.41
N LEU A 5 18.05 -20.19 1.10
CA LEU A 5 16.88 -19.56 0.48
C LEU A 5 15.68 -20.52 0.56
N VAL A 6 14.64 -20.10 1.27
CA VAL A 6 13.39 -20.85 1.43
C VAL A 6 12.38 -20.44 0.37
N ASN A 7 12.11 -19.14 0.27
CA ASN A 7 11.27 -18.55 -0.77
C ASN A 7 12.16 -17.87 -1.80
N ASN A 8 12.02 -18.23 -3.07
CA ASN A 8 12.75 -17.68 -4.19
C ASN A 8 11.83 -16.79 -5.03
N LEU A 9 12.18 -15.52 -5.11
CA LEU A 9 11.55 -14.51 -5.96
C LEU A 9 12.60 -13.99 -6.94
N ASN A 10 12.25 -13.84 -8.22
CA ASN A 10 13.15 -13.30 -9.23
C ASN A 10 12.76 -11.86 -9.56
N LEU A 11 13.75 -10.98 -9.65
CA LEU A 11 13.60 -9.63 -10.20
C LEU A 11 13.85 -9.66 -11.71
N ILE A 12 12.87 -9.18 -12.48
CA ILE A 12 12.95 -9.06 -13.93
C ILE A 12 12.66 -7.61 -14.31
N VAL A 13 13.56 -6.98 -15.04
CA VAL A 13 13.39 -5.61 -15.54
C VAL A 13 13.42 -5.63 -17.06
N THR A 14 12.38 -5.11 -17.71
CA THR A 14 12.25 -5.06 -19.17
C THR A 14 12.34 -3.61 -19.66
N ALA A 15 13.15 -3.39 -20.69
CA ALA A 15 13.37 -2.09 -21.31
C ALA A 15 12.13 -1.58 -22.05
N PRO A 16 12.07 -0.26 -22.34
CA PRO A 16 10.96 0.35 -23.09
C PRO A 16 10.76 -0.22 -24.50
N ASP A 17 11.76 -0.90 -25.06
CA ASP A 17 11.64 -1.60 -26.34
C ASP A 17 10.80 -2.89 -26.25
N GLY A 18 10.49 -3.36 -25.05
CA GLY A 18 9.72 -4.58 -24.78
C GLY A 18 10.44 -5.90 -25.13
N SER A 19 11.69 -5.84 -25.59
CA SER A 19 12.47 -6.98 -26.08
C SER A 19 13.71 -7.28 -25.25
N THR A 20 14.24 -6.29 -24.54
CA THR A 20 15.44 -6.41 -23.71
C THR A 20 15.06 -6.63 -22.25
N SER A 21 15.41 -7.79 -21.68
CA SER A 21 15.17 -8.13 -20.27
C SER A 21 16.46 -8.34 -19.47
N TYR A 22 16.43 -7.91 -18.21
CA TYR A 22 17.52 -7.96 -17.25
C TYR A 22 17.08 -8.77 -16.03
N LEU A 23 17.86 -9.79 -15.67
CA LEU A 23 17.62 -10.61 -14.49
C LEU A 23 18.38 -10.05 -13.30
N GLY A 24 17.78 -10.15 -12.12
CA GLY A 24 18.40 -9.79 -10.86
C GLY A 24 19.73 -10.51 -10.65
N ASN A 25 20.71 -9.76 -10.16
CA ASN A 25 22.07 -10.22 -9.86
C ASN A 25 22.87 -10.82 -11.04
N HIS A 26 22.39 -10.69 -12.28
CA HIS A 26 23.12 -11.13 -13.45
C HIS A 26 24.13 -10.07 -13.94
N PHE A 27 25.26 -9.96 -13.25
CA PHE A 27 26.24 -8.90 -13.44
C PHE A 27 27.46 -9.26 -14.28
N SER A 28 27.95 -8.29 -15.04
CA SER A 28 29.31 -8.26 -15.60
C SER A 28 29.88 -6.86 -15.44
N ASN A 29 31.11 -6.75 -14.91
CA ASN A 29 31.78 -5.48 -14.65
C ASN A 29 30.94 -4.47 -13.83
N GLY A 30 30.13 -4.98 -12.88
CA GLY A 30 29.30 -4.15 -12.00
C GLY A 30 27.98 -3.67 -12.61
N TRP A 31 27.66 -4.05 -13.85
CA TRP A 31 26.40 -3.71 -14.53
C TRP A 31 25.62 -4.95 -14.90
N THR A 32 24.30 -4.86 -14.92
CA THR A 32 23.46 -6.01 -15.30
C THR A 32 23.55 -6.24 -16.80
N THR A 33 23.75 -7.51 -17.16
CA THR A 33 23.78 -7.97 -18.54
C THR A 33 22.53 -8.77 -18.88
N THR A 34 22.17 -8.83 -20.16
CA THR A 34 21.02 -9.62 -20.63
C THR A 34 21.37 -11.11 -20.75
N GLY A 35 20.35 -11.96 -20.83
CA GLY A 35 20.51 -13.41 -20.88
C GLY A 35 20.88 -14.01 -19.53
N GLY A 36 21.47 -15.21 -19.55
CA GLY A 36 21.89 -15.91 -18.33
C GLY A 36 20.77 -16.70 -17.65
N SER A 37 20.87 -16.83 -16.33
CA SER A 37 19.90 -17.54 -15.49
C SER A 37 19.61 -16.72 -14.24
N ALA A 38 18.40 -16.86 -13.70
CA ALA A 38 17.98 -16.15 -12.50
C ALA A 38 18.80 -16.57 -11.28
N ASP A 39 18.89 -15.67 -10.30
CA ASP A 39 19.45 -15.99 -9.00
C ASP A 39 18.55 -17.01 -8.28
N THR A 40 19.18 -17.90 -7.50
CA THR A 40 18.47 -18.95 -6.75
C THR A 40 19.03 -19.09 -5.34
N VAL A 41 19.87 -18.14 -4.92
CA VAL A 41 20.67 -18.18 -3.69
C VAL A 41 20.40 -16.97 -2.81
N ASN A 42 20.14 -15.80 -3.41
CA ASN A 42 19.99 -14.54 -2.68
C ASN A 42 18.52 -14.13 -2.52
N ASN A 43 18.20 -13.51 -1.40
CA ASN A 43 16.90 -12.86 -1.13
C ASN A 43 16.93 -11.34 -1.44
N VAL A 44 18.05 -10.84 -1.94
CA VAL A 44 18.22 -9.48 -2.44
C VAL A 44 18.71 -9.59 -3.87
N GLU A 45 17.90 -9.10 -4.80
CA GLU A 45 18.22 -9.05 -6.22
C GLU A 45 18.32 -7.60 -6.70
N ASN A 46 19.34 -7.31 -7.50
CA ASN A 46 19.61 -5.97 -8.00
C ASN A 46 19.72 -5.96 -9.53
N VAL A 47 19.23 -4.90 -10.16
CA VAL A 47 19.46 -4.59 -11.58
C VAL A 47 20.06 -3.20 -11.70
N TYR A 48 21.24 -3.11 -12.33
CA TYR A 48 21.96 -1.86 -12.58
C TYR A 48 22.15 -1.66 -14.09
N ILE A 49 21.56 -0.60 -14.63
CA ILE A 49 21.59 -0.31 -16.06
C ILE A 49 22.48 0.90 -16.29
N GLN A 50 23.62 0.70 -16.99
CA GLN A 50 24.64 1.75 -17.15
C GLN A 50 24.17 2.93 -18.00
N ASN A 51 23.42 2.65 -19.06
CA ASN A 51 22.94 3.65 -20.02
C ASN A 51 21.45 3.40 -20.28
N PRO A 52 20.55 3.73 -19.32
CA PRO A 52 19.13 3.48 -19.49
C PRO A 52 18.56 4.38 -20.60
N VAL A 53 17.80 3.78 -21.51
CA VAL A 53 17.03 4.52 -22.52
C VAL A 53 15.78 5.14 -21.91
N SER A 54 15.36 6.28 -22.44
CA SER A 54 14.10 6.92 -22.04
C SER A 54 12.89 6.10 -22.47
N GLY A 55 11.86 6.01 -21.62
CA GLY A 55 10.59 5.34 -21.90
C GLY A 55 10.07 4.56 -20.70
N THR A 56 8.99 3.81 -20.90
CA THR A 56 8.37 3.00 -19.82
C THR A 56 9.14 1.71 -19.61
N TRP A 57 9.77 1.58 -18.44
CA TRP A 57 10.38 0.33 -17.99
C TRP A 57 9.35 -0.53 -17.26
N THR A 58 9.36 -1.84 -17.51
CA THR A 58 8.48 -2.79 -16.83
C THR A 58 9.29 -3.55 -15.78
N ILE A 59 8.83 -3.57 -14.53
CA ILE A 59 9.48 -4.32 -13.45
C ILE A 59 8.51 -5.41 -13.00
N GLU A 60 9.01 -6.64 -12.94
CA GLU A 60 8.26 -7.82 -12.55
C GLU A 60 9.02 -8.53 -11.40
N VAL A 61 8.27 -8.96 -10.39
CA VAL A 61 8.76 -9.80 -9.30
C VAL A 61 8.03 -11.13 -9.40
N ASP A 62 8.75 -12.16 -9.85
CA ASP A 62 8.19 -13.47 -10.14
C ASP A 62 8.40 -14.44 -8.97
N ALA A 63 7.32 -15.05 -8.50
CA ALA A 63 7.31 -15.94 -7.34
C ALA A 63 7.60 -17.40 -7.72
N VAL A 64 8.80 -17.67 -8.21
CA VAL A 64 9.18 -18.97 -8.80
C VAL A 64 9.07 -20.14 -7.85
N ASN A 65 9.39 -19.96 -6.56
CA ASN A 65 9.25 -21.03 -5.57
C ASN A 65 9.04 -20.46 -4.16
N VAL A 66 7.80 -20.49 -3.65
CA VAL A 66 7.45 -19.94 -2.33
C VAL A 66 6.78 -21.02 -1.47
N PRO A 67 7.53 -22.02 -0.97
CA PRO A 67 6.98 -23.11 -0.16
C PRO A 67 6.44 -22.64 1.20
N GLN A 68 6.83 -21.46 1.68
CA GLN A 68 6.33 -20.84 2.91
C GLN A 68 5.78 -19.44 2.61
N GLY A 69 4.58 -19.38 2.03
CA GLY A 69 3.93 -18.13 1.63
C GLY A 69 2.89 -17.58 2.63
N PRO A 70 2.41 -16.33 2.40
CA PRO A 70 2.87 -15.40 1.36
C PRO A 70 4.24 -14.78 1.69
N GLN A 71 5.05 -14.48 0.66
CA GLN A 71 6.35 -13.80 0.81
C GLN A 71 6.22 -12.33 0.36
N PRO A 72 6.10 -11.36 1.30
CA PRO A 72 6.17 -9.95 0.94
C PRO A 72 7.58 -9.56 0.48
N TYR A 73 7.66 -8.51 -0.34
CA TYR A 73 8.92 -7.94 -0.81
C TYR A 73 8.88 -6.41 -0.76
N ALA A 74 10.05 -5.79 -0.85
CA ALA A 74 10.22 -4.34 -1.02
C ALA A 74 11.00 -4.07 -2.30
N LEU A 75 10.63 -3.01 -3.02
CA LEU A 75 11.29 -2.58 -4.25
C LEU A 75 11.78 -1.14 -4.10
N VAL A 76 13.03 -0.89 -4.49
CA VAL A 76 13.63 0.44 -4.52
C VAL A 76 14.17 0.69 -5.92
N ILE A 77 13.86 1.86 -6.48
CA ILE A 77 14.27 2.26 -7.83
C ILE A 77 15.03 3.57 -7.73
N ASP A 78 16.18 3.66 -8.38
CA ASP A 78 16.97 4.87 -8.53
C ASP A 78 17.16 5.18 -10.02
N GLY A 79 16.92 6.43 -10.42
CA GLY A 79 16.77 6.87 -11.81
C GLY A 79 15.41 7.52 -12.07
N ALA A 80 15.35 8.55 -12.92
CA ALA A 80 14.17 9.38 -13.15
C ALA A 80 12.97 8.59 -13.72
N ALA A 81 12.19 7.96 -12.85
CA ALA A 81 11.04 7.13 -13.20
C ALA A 81 9.74 7.80 -12.75
N SER A 82 8.95 8.27 -13.72
CA SER A 82 7.50 8.42 -13.55
C SER A 82 6.90 7.01 -13.61
N SER A 83 6.64 6.39 -12.45
CA SER A 83 6.10 5.03 -12.38
C SER A 83 4.65 5.02 -12.86
N THR A 84 4.39 4.52 -14.07
CA THR A 84 3.10 3.90 -14.38
C THR A 84 3.20 2.45 -13.94
N SER A 85 2.27 1.97 -13.12
CA SER A 85 2.16 0.54 -12.78
C SER A 85 2.35 -0.31 -14.05
N PRO A 86 3.30 -1.25 -14.10
CA PRO A 86 3.46 -2.11 -15.26
C PRO A 86 2.18 -2.95 -15.47
N PRO A 87 1.76 -3.20 -16.72
CA PRO A 87 0.74 -4.21 -16.98
C PRO A 87 1.27 -5.58 -16.52
N PRO A 88 0.45 -6.42 -15.86
CA PRO A 88 0.89 -7.72 -15.38
C PRO A 88 1.35 -8.62 -16.55
N PRO A 89 2.34 -9.51 -16.34
CA PRO A 89 2.81 -10.46 -17.34
C PRO A 89 1.68 -11.37 -17.85
N ASN A 90 1.77 -11.77 -19.12
CA ASN A 90 0.83 -12.68 -19.77
C ASN A 90 0.96 -14.11 -19.20
N TYR A 91 0.18 -14.40 -18.17
CA TYR A 91 -0.08 -15.78 -17.76
C TYR A 91 -0.87 -16.51 -18.87
N ILE A 92 -0.44 -17.71 -19.28
CA ILE A 92 -1.37 -18.67 -19.88
C ILE A 92 -2.31 -19.06 -18.75
N TYR A 93 -3.43 -18.36 -18.67
CA TYR A 93 -4.51 -18.76 -17.80
C TYR A 93 -5.08 -20.08 -18.35
N LEU A 94 -4.82 -21.20 -17.66
CA LEU A 94 -5.85 -22.25 -17.51
C LEU A 94 -7.16 -21.51 -17.33
N PRO A 95 -8.24 -21.79 -18.12
CA PRO A 95 -9.33 -20.85 -18.36
C PRO A 95 -9.58 -20.09 -17.08
N LEU A 96 -9.12 -18.83 -17.09
CA LEU A 96 -9.38 -17.91 -16.01
C LEU A 96 -10.89 -18.00 -15.92
N VAL A 97 -11.37 -18.61 -14.84
CA VAL A 97 -12.63 -18.15 -14.32
C VAL A 97 -12.27 -16.72 -13.98
N LEU A 98 -12.44 -15.80 -14.94
CA LEU A 98 -12.81 -14.45 -14.60
C LEU A 98 -13.93 -14.73 -13.62
N LYS A 99 -13.77 -14.32 -12.36
CA LYS A 99 -14.93 -14.08 -11.53
C LYS A 99 -15.72 -13.06 -12.33
N THR A 100 -16.57 -13.57 -13.21
CA THR A 100 -17.58 -12.83 -13.93
C THR A 100 -18.27 -12.03 -12.86
N SER A 101 -18.25 -10.71 -13.02
CA SER A 101 -18.87 -9.70 -12.16
C SER A 101 -20.24 -10.19 -11.69
N GLY A 102 -20.24 -10.87 -10.55
CA GLY A 102 -21.40 -11.20 -9.76
C GLY A 102 -21.29 -10.29 -8.54
N SER A 103 -21.77 -9.07 -8.71
CA SER A 103 -22.00 -8.04 -7.69
C SER A 103 -22.44 -8.64 -6.34
N THR A 104 -21.48 -9.05 -5.51
CA THR A 104 -21.72 -9.58 -4.16
C THR A 104 -20.78 -8.96 -3.13
N GLY A 105 -19.71 -8.29 -3.57
CA GLY A 105 -18.79 -7.53 -2.73
C GLY A 105 -18.97 -6.01 -2.86
N PRO A 106 -18.26 -5.23 -2.04
CA PRO A 106 -18.33 -3.78 -2.08
C PRO A 106 -17.78 -3.20 -3.38
N GLN A 107 -18.38 -2.11 -3.82
CA GLN A 107 -17.92 -1.35 -4.96
C GLN A 107 -16.59 -0.64 -4.64
N ALA A 108 -15.61 -0.81 -5.54
CA ALA A 108 -14.35 -0.07 -5.47
C ALA A 108 -14.59 1.44 -5.57
N GLY A 109 -13.84 2.21 -4.79
CA GLY A 109 -13.98 3.66 -4.76
C GLY A 109 -13.99 4.24 -3.36
N PHE A 110 -14.45 5.47 -3.26
CA PHE A 110 -14.55 6.25 -2.04
C PHE A 110 -15.88 6.03 -1.32
N TRP A 111 -15.81 5.86 -0.01
CA TRP A 111 -16.94 5.64 0.89
C TRP A 111 -16.87 6.65 2.03
N GLU A 112 -18.01 7.22 2.40
CA GLU A 112 -18.07 8.21 3.49
C GLU A 112 -19.38 8.15 4.28
N ASP A 113 -19.32 8.65 5.50
CA ASP A 113 -20.46 9.14 6.28
C ASP A 113 -20.20 10.56 6.83
N THR A 114 -20.79 10.92 7.97
CA THR A 114 -20.58 12.25 8.58
C THR A 114 -19.20 12.43 9.21
N PHE A 115 -18.60 11.37 9.75
CA PHE A 115 -17.35 11.40 10.50
C PHE A 115 -16.30 10.44 9.95
N ASP A 116 -16.70 9.43 9.20
CA ASP A 116 -15.83 8.37 8.72
C ASP A 116 -15.72 8.39 7.20
N GLU A 117 -14.52 8.08 6.71
CA GLU A 117 -14.25 7.93 5.29
C GLU A 117 -13.24 6.80 5.06
N PHE A 118 -13.35 6.10 3.94
CA PHE A 118 -12.39 5.07 3.55
C PHE A 118 -12.49 4.78 2.05
N TYR A 119 -11.55 3.97 1.56
CA TYR A 119 -11.55 3.51 0.18
C TYR A 119 -11.64 1.99 0.11
N VAL A 120 -12.31 1.49 -0.92
CA VAL A 120 -12.21 0.09 -1.33
C VAL A 120 -11.32 0.04 -2.57
N THR A 121 -10.27 -0.78 -2.53
CA THR A 121 -9.27 -0.89 -3.59
C THR A 121 -9.88 -1.36 -4.91
N PRO A 122 -9.25 -1.09 -6.08
CA PRO A 122 -9.80 -1.46 -7.39
C PRO A 122 -10.05 -2.96 -7.57
N ASP A 123 -9.31 -3.81 -6.89
CA ASP A 123 -9.48 -5.26 -6.87
C ASP A 123 -10.55 -5.75 -5.88
N GLN A 124 -11.17 -4.83 -5.13
CA GLN A 124 -12.21 -5.07 -4.11
C GLN A 124 -11.75 -6.00 -2.97
N ALA A 125 -10.43 -6.13 -2.78
CA ALA A 125 -9.87 -7.04 -1.80
C ALA A 125 -9.52 -6.36 -0.47
N TYR A 126 -9.41 -5.03 -0.44
CA TYR A 126 -8.97 -4.29 0.74
C TYR A 126 -9.77 -3.01 1.00
N VAL A 127 -9.86 -2.65 2.28
CA VAL A 127 -10.15 -1.30 2.75
C VAL A 127 -8.83 -0.55 2.93
N ASP A 128 -8.80 0.70 2.49
CA ASP A 128 -7.61 1.54 2.49
C ASP A 128 -7.93 2.92 3.07
N ASP A 129 -6.94 3.55 3.70
CA ASP A 129 -7.00 4.87 4.34
C ASP A 129 -8.29 5.11 5.17
N PHE A 130 -8.69 4.12 5.99
CA PHE A 130 -9.87 4.30 6.87
C PHE A 130 -9.60 5.43 7.85
N ALA A 131 -10.45 6.45 7.87
CA ALA A 131 -10.25 7.65 8.66
C ALA A 131 -11.51 8.07 9.43
N THR A 132 -11.30 8.60 10.63
CA THR A 132 -12.36 9.18 11.48
C THR A 132 -12.06 10.64 11.82
N HIS A 133 -13.11 11.45 11.88
CA HIS A 133 -13.07 12.88 12.16
C HIS A 133 -13.57 13.17 13.58
N ILE A 134 -12.65 13.53 14.47
CA ILE A 134 -12.97 13.73 15.88
C ILE A 134 -12.79 15.17 16.34
N TYR A 135 -13.55 15.55 17.36
CA TYR A 135 -13.30 16.72 18.19
C TYR A 135 -12.77 16.28 19.56
N VAL A 136 -11.65 16.86 19.99
CA VAL A 136 -11.04 16.58 21.29
C VAL A 136 -11.30 17.75 22.25
N PRO A 137 -12.23 17.61 23.22
CA PRO A 137 -12.61 18.71 24.10
C PRO A 137 -11.49 19.19 25.02
N SER A 138 -10.59 18.30 25.43
CA SER A 138 -9.49 18.64 26.36
C SER A 138 -8.54 19.70 25.80
N CYS A 139 -8.42 19.81 24.48
CA CYS A 139 -7.55 20.76 23.80
C CYS A 139 -8.28 21.64 22.77
N ASN A 140 -9.61 21.51 22.63
CA ASN A 140 -10.45 22.26 21.69
C ASN A 140 -9.93 22.21 20.24
N LYS A 141 -9.62 20.99 19.75
CA LYS A 141 -9.08 20.75 18.41
C LYS A 141 -9.85 19.67 17.68
N TYR A 142 -9.85 19.76 16.36
CA TYR A 142 -10.40 18.75 15.46
C TYR A 142 -9.25 18.02 14.78
N PHE A 143 -9.43 16.72 14.59
CA PHE A 143 -8.44 15.85 13.94
C PHE A 143 -9.11 14.91 12.96
N THR A 144 -8.43 14.63 11.86
CA THR A 144 -8.62 13.42 11.07
C THR A 144 -7.58 12.40 11.52
N ILE A 145 -8.02 11.20 11.85
CA ILE A 145 -7.16 10.08 12.26
C ILE A 145 -7.31 9.02 11.18
N THR A 146 -6.23 8.73 10.45
CA THR A 146 -6.23 7.81 9.30
C THR A 146 -5.39 6.57 9.62
N HIS A 147 -5.96 5.40 9.45
CA HIS A 147 -5.28 4.12 9.44
C HIS A 147 -4.73 3.84 8.04
N LEU A 148 -3.40 3.81 7.92
CA LEU A 148 -2.72 3.66 6.62
C LEU A 148 -2.59 2.21 6.12
N PRO A 149 -2.46 1.17 6.98
CA PRO A 149 -2.39 -0.20 6.49
C PRO A 149 -3.68 -0.61 5.76
N GLN A 150 -3.52 -1.23 4.60
CA GLN A 150 -4.64 -1.86 3.89
C GLN A 150 -5.16 -3.06 4.67
N GLU A 151 -6.48 -3.11 4.87
CA GLU A 151 -7.15 -4.16 5.64
C GLU A 151 -7.90 -5.11 4.71
N SER A 152 -7.65 -6.41 4.85
CA SER A 152 -8.26 -7.41 3.98
C SER A 152 -9.78 -7.46 4.18
N ILE A 153 -10.51 -7.45 3.07
CA ILE A 153 -11.95 -7.71 3.05
C ILE A 153 -12.15 -9.22 2.99
N SER A 154 -12.75 -9.76 4.05
CA SER A 154 -13.09 -11.18 4.14
C SER A 154 -14.56 -11.33 4.53
N SER A 155 -15.30 -12.14 3.78
CA SER A 155 -16.75 -12.35 4.01
C SER A 155 -17.56 -11.04 4.12
N ASN A 156 -17.31 -10.07 3.23
CA ASN A 156 -17.90 -8.72 3.29
C ASN A 156 -17.63 -7.98 4.61
N SER A 157 -16.54 -8.26 5.29
CA SER A 157 -16.16 -7.58 6.52
C SER A 157 -14.67 -7.24 6.56
N PHE A 158 -14.33 -6.23 7.34
CA PHE A 158 -12.95 -5.84 7.64
C PHE A 158 -12.86 -5.45 9.13
N SER A 159 -11.65 -5.53 9.69
CA SER A 159 -11.39 -5.05 11.05
C SER A 159 -9.91 -4.81 11.26
N PHE A 160 -9.58 -3.76 12.00
CA PHE A 160 -8.24 -3.50 12.49
C PHE A 160 -8.28 -3.13 13.98
N SER A 161 -7.12 -3.20 14.63
CA SER A 161 -6.98 -2.98 16.07
C SER A 161 -5.78 -2.10 16.37
N GLY A 162 -5.75 -1.54 17.58
CA GLY A 162 -4.70 -0.64 18.04
C GLY A 162 -5.29 0.56 18.74
N ALA A 163 -4.51 1.63 18.85
CA ALA A 163 -4.96 2.86 19.49
C ALA A 163 -6.05 3.59 18.70
N PHE A 164 -6.11 3.36 17.40
CA PHE A 164 -7.28 3.58 16.55
C PHE A 164 -7.71 2.20 16.05
N TYR A 165 -8.97 1.84 16.25
CA TYR A 165 -9.53 0.56 15.87
C TYR A 165 -10.86 0.77 15.15
N ALA A 166 -11.18 -0.10 14.19
CA ALA A 166 -12.51 -0.14 13.61
C ALA A 166 -12.82 -1.55 13.07
N SER A 167 -14.11 -1.79 12.87
CA SER A 167 -14.62 -2.97 12.19
C SER A 167 -15.87 -2.60 11.41
N GLY A 168 -16.06 -3.18 10.23
CA GLY A 168 -17.21 -2.91 9.39
C GLY A 168 -17.68 -4.12 8.60
N ILE A 169 -18.94 -4.05 8.18
CA ILE A 169 -19.61 -5.02 7.31
C ILE A 169 -20.17 -4.26 6.11
N PHE A 170 -19.97 -4.79 4.91
CA PHE A 170 -20.60 -4.30 3.70
C PHE A 170 -22.00 -4.91 3.56
N ASP A 171 -23.02 -4.14 3.95
CA ASP A 171 -24.44 -4.52 3.89
C ASP A 171 -24.95 -4.67 2.45
N SER A 172 -24.35 -3.93 1.51
CA SER A 172 -24.59 -4.06 0.07
C SER A 172 -23.33 -3.68 -0.71
N ASN A 173 -23.44 -3.63 -2.05
CA ASN A 173 -22.35 -3.16 -2.88
C ASN A 173 -22.06 -1.65 -2.70
N THR A 174 -22.98 -0.87 -2.12
CA THR A 174 -22.83 0.59 -1.93
C THR A 174 -23.17 1.09 -0.52
N THR A 175 -23.41 0.20 0.45
CA THR A 175 -23.66 0.56 1.85
C THR A 175 -22.84 -0.33 2.79
N ALA A 176 -22.30 0.26 3.85
CA ALA A 176 -21.54 -0.43 4.89
C ALA A 176 -21.86 0.18 6.26
N SER A 177 -21.76 -0.63 7.30
CA SER A 177 -21.97 -0.21 8.68
C SER A 177 -20.93 -0.83 9.60
N GLY A 178 -20.66 -0.18 10.73
CA GLY A 178 -19.64 -0.68 11.64
C GLY A 178 -19.47 0.12 12.90
N THR A 179 -18.33 -0.10 13.55
CA THR A 179 -17.90 0.67 14.71
C THR A 179 -16.43 1.01 14.64
N ASP A 180 -16.07 2.20 15.10
CA ASP A 180 -14.70 2.67 15.27
C ASP A 180 -14.48 3.22 16.69
N GLY A 181 -13.23 3.48 17.06
CA GLY A 181 -12.93 4.07 18.35
C GLY A 181 -11.45 4.24 18.61
N LEU A 182 -11.17 4.86 19.75
CA LEU A 182 -9.83 5.19 20.21
C LEU A 182 -9.53 4.56 21.56
N ASP A 183 -8.40 3.88 21.67
CA ASP A 183 -7.87 3.34 22.91
C ASP A 183 -6.47 3.92 23.15
N HIS A 184 -6.37 4.82 24.13
CA HIS A 184 -5.09 5.43 24.51
C HIS A 184 -4.28 6.07 23.35
N LEU A 185 -4.93 6.74 22.40
CA LEU A 185 -4.26 7.43 21.31
C LEU A 185 -3.43 8.61 21.82
N ASP A 186 -2.11 8.60 21.56
CA ASP A 186 -1.19 9.65 21.99
C ASP A 186 -1.30 10.90 21.10
N LEU A 187 -1.95 11.93 21.63
CA LEU A 187 -2.04 13.27 21.04
C LEU A 187 -1.29 14.32 21.89
N THR A 188 -0.30 13.90 22.68
CA THR A 188 0.51 14.80 23.54
C THR A 188 1.24 15.86 22.73
N TYR A 189 1.73 15.51 21.53
CA TYR A 189 2.37 16.46 20.61
C TYR A 189 1.47 17.66 20.26
N PHE A 190 0.16 17.44 20.21
CA PHE A 190 -0.82 18.49 19.94
C PHE A 190 -1.36 19.16 21.22
N GLY A 191 -0.83 18.80 22.39
CA GLY A 191 -1.28 19.31 23.69
C GLY A 191 -2.60 18.70 24.18
N CYS A 192 -3.02 17.55 23.64
CA CYS A 192 -4.30 16.92 23.94
C CYS A 192 -4.19 15.75 24.94
N GLY A 193 -2.98 15.27 25.21
CA GLY A 193 -2.75 14.10 26.06
C GLY A 193 -3.12 12.79 25.35
N TYR A 194 -3.39 11.75 26.14
CA TYR A 194 -3.96 10.50 25.63
C TYR A 194 -5.48 10.65 25.48
N VAL A 195 -6.00 10.22 24.33
CA VAL A 195 -7.43 10.28 24.01
C VAL A 195 -7.99 8.88 23.87
N SER A 196 -9.18 8.66 24.42
CA SER A 196 -9.93 7.41 24.25
C SER A 196 -11.40 7.75 24.08
N GLY A 197 -12.12 6.93 23.32
CA GLY A 197 -13.51 7.18 22.99
C GLY A 197 -14.08 6.07 22.09
N GLY A 198 -15.40 6.05 21.97
CA GLY A 198 -16.12 5.01 21.26
C GLY A 198 -16.44 3.78 22.13
N PRO A 199 -16.81 2.65 21.52
CA PRO A 199 -17.01 2.50 20.09
C PRO A 199 -18.15 3.41 19.58
N TRP A 200 -17.91 4.17 18.52
CA TRP A 200 -18.95 4.93 17.82
C TRP A 200 -19.46 4.09 16.66
N SER A 201 -20.74 4.25 16.31
CA SER A 201 -21.32 3.58 15.15
C SER A 201 -21.28 4.50 13.95
N TRP A 202 -20.97 3.94 12.79
CA TRP A 202 -20.90 4.64 11.51
C TRP A 202 -21.67 3.88 10.44
N ASP A 203 -22.18 4.61 9.46
CA ASP A 203 -23.01 4.10 8.36
C ASP A 203 -22.56 4.76 7.03
N ALA A 204 -21.62 4.12 6.35
CA ALA A 204 -20.98 4.67 5.15
C ALA A 204 -21.70 4.28 3.86
N THR A 205 -21.69 5.20 2.89
CA THR A 205 -22.21 4.97 1.54
C THR A 205 -21.15 5.21 0.49
N TRP A 206 -21.18 4.41 -0.57
CA TRP A 206 -20.30 4.59 -1.72
C TRP A 206 -20.62 5.90 -2.44
N GLN A 207 -19.59 6.70 -2.71
CA GLN A 207 -19.75 8.01 -3.35
C GLN A 207 -19.38 8.00 -4.83
N ASN A 208 -18.15 7.55 -5.13
CA ASN A 208 -17.57 7.65 -6.47
C ASN A 208 -16.36 6.71 -6.61
N THR A 209 -15.81 6.60 -7.81
CA THR A 209 -14.69 5.69 -8.11
C THR A 209 -13.31 6.24 -7.72
N SER A 210 -13.23 7.33 -6.94
CA SER A 210 -11.94 7.90 -6.52
C SER A 210 -11.15 6.91 -5.68
N GLN A 211 -9.83 7.07 -5.72
CA GLN A 211 -8.87 6.29 -4.95
C GLN A 211 -7.96 7.27 -4.22
N PRO A 212 -7.39 6.89 -3.07
CA PRO A 212 -6.49 7.77 -2.36
C PRO A 212 -5.25 8.00 -3.21
N THR A 213 -4.78 9.25 -3.22
CA THR A 213 -3.47 9.56 -3.81
C THR A 213 -2.42 9.15 -2.81
N HIS A 214 -1.91 7.92 -2.89
CA HIS A 214 -0.77 7.56 -2.07
C HIS A 214 0.39 8.48 -2.42
N PHE A 215 0.80 9.31 -1.47
CA PHE A 215 2.14 9.86 -1.52
C PHE A 215 3.08 8.69 -1.33
N ASN A 216 3.62 8.16 -2.43
CA ASN A 216 4.86 7.40 -2.34
C ASN A 216 5.80 8.26 -1.50
N THR A 217 6.20 7.79 -0.32
CA THR A 217 7.22 8.45 0.50
C THR A 217 8.57 8.27 -0.20
N ALA A 218 8.71 9.01 -1.29
CA ALA A 218 9.92 9.32 -2.01
C ALA A 218 9.84 10.80 -2.36
N SER A 219 9.76 11.66 -1.34
CA SER A 219 10.05 13.08 -1.55
C SER A 219 11.56 13.22 -1.66
N VAL A 220 12.05 13.36 -2.89
CA VAL A 220 13.33 14.00 -3.16
C VAL A 220 13.23 15.43 -2.63
N VAL A 221 13.82 15.68 -1.47
CA VAL A 221 14.07 17.05 -1.01
C VAL A 221 15.28 17.53 -1.80
N GLU A 222 15.07 18.44 -2.76
CA GLU A 222 16.19 19.18 -3.33
C GLU A 222 16.94 19.92 -2.23
N PRO A 223 18.29 20.01 -2.30
CA PRO A 223 19.03 20.77 -1.32
C PRO A 223 18.72 22.24 -1.58
N ASN A 224 17.87 22.85 -0.75
CA ASN A 224 18.18 24.10 -0.04
C ASN A 224 16.97 24.63 0.76
N SER A 225 17.24 24.83 2.06
CA SER A 225 16.60 25.81 2.94
C SER A 225 15.12 25.61 3.30
N ALA A 226 14.83 24.58 4.09
CA ALA A 226 13.81 24.67 5.13
C ALA A 226 14.26 23.83 6.35
N GLN A 227 14.10 24.39 7.54
CA GLN A 227 14.52 23.74 8.79
C GLN A 227 13.90 22.36 8.94
N GLN A 228 14.77 21.36 8.97
CA GLN A 228 14.48 19.96 9.22
C GLN A 228 13.86 19.79 10.61
N LEU A 229 12.58 19.43 10.69
CA LEU A 229 12.06 18.70 11.84
C LEU A 229 12.60 17.26 11.77
N PRO A 230 12.99 16.66 12.90
CA PRO A 230 13.79 15.44 12.90
C PRO A 230 13.05 14.26 12.24
N PRO A 231 13.72 13.49 11.37
CA PRO A 231 13.14 12.31 10.75
C PRO A 231 13.13 11.15 11.76
N SER A 232 11.95 10.76 12.22
CA SER A 232 11.73 9.48 12.89
C SER A 232 10.26 9.08 12.77
N ALA A 233 9.93 8.28 11.77
CA ALA A 233 8.75 7.42 11.80
C ALA A 233 8.87 6.31 10.73
N SER A 234 9.82 5.40 10.93
CA SER A 234 9.58 4.02 10.50
C SER A 234 8.43 3.49 11.38
N GLY A 235 7.30 3.09 10.80
CA GLY A 235 6.24 2.34 11.50
C GLY A 235 5.04 3.13 12.06
N ARG A 236 4.64 4.28 11.51
CA ARG A 236 3.34 4.88 11.89
C ARG A 236 2.19 4.20 11.14
N HIS A 237 1.50 3.30 11.84
CA HIS A 237 0.25 2.67 11.38
C HIS A 237 -0.92 3.66 11.31
N VAL A 238 -0.81 4.81 11.99
CA VAL A 238 -1.86 5.84 12.07
C VAL A 238 -1.25 7.22 11.81
N VAL A 239 -1.92 8.02 10.97
CA VAL A 239 -1.63 9.44 10.73
C VAL A 239 -2.68 10.29 11.42
N VAL A 240 -2.24 11.36 12.09
CA VAL A 240 -3.13 12.31 12.75
C VAL A 240 -2.92 13.69 12.12
N THR A 241 -3.96 14.21 11.49
CA THR A 241 -3.95 15.50 10.80
C THR A 241 -4.84 16.48 11.55
N PRO A 242 -4.30 17.57 12.11
CA PRO A 242 -5.12 18.61 12.73
C PRO A 242 -5.91 19.36 11.65
N LEU A 243 -7.21 19.57 11.90
CA LEU A 243 -8.05 20.39 11.03
C LEU A 243 -7.99 21.84 11.50
N SER A 244 -7.58 22.75 10.61
CA SER A 244 -7.73 24.18 10.81
C SER A 244 -9.19 24.57 10.57
N LYS A 245 -9.86 25.09 11.60
CA LYS A 245 -11.06 25.90 11.42
C LYS A 245 -10.70 27.26 10.84
#